data_AF-A0AAU3R4K4-F1
#
_entry.id   AF-A0AAU3R4K4-F1
#
_cell.length_a   1.000
_cell.length_b   1.000
_cell.length_c   1.000
_cell.angle_alpha   90.00
_cell.angle_beta   90.00
_cell.angle_gamma   90.00
#
_symmetry.space_group_name_H-M   'P 1'
#
loop_
_entity.id
_entity.type
_entity.pdbx_description
1 polymer ?
#
loop_
_entity_poly.entity_id
_entity_poly.type
_entity_poly.pdbx_seq_one_letter_code
_entity_poly.pdbx_strand_id
1 'polypeptide(L)'
;MTSADARSDWTEGGLTDLHRTVLWALLRHVSPAPGAERPGAGRPVRGVLQPPGRPWLTRVVLWDGHDLSTSVAYDLPLLDAYDTNVPWSAIEGTLRRLAAGPQPEPAFRDGLDIPVVDAGAEAVRFGEDPVYDRSDALHAAVCVLSPFSVASPFSAPPESGAGPELLLGGFLLTGPDTVRLYVDRTDGPAGPAGPTGPAARIGVDLSLLDRGGRVRGGCTALMAALPSLVRGELDQNASEVEDPYCARVYDFTYW
;
A
#
# COMPACT_ATOMS: atom_id res chain seq x y z
N MET A 1 21.68 -17.45 33.79
CA MET A 1 20.87 -16.29 33.40
C MET A 1 20.82 -16.25 31.89
N THR A 2 19.83 -16.90 31.30
CA THR A 2 19.64 -16.98 29.84
C THR A 2 18.57 -15.98 29.45
N SER A 3 18.99 -14.98 28.67
CA SER A 3 18.14 -13.98 28.02
C SER A 3 17.27 -14.68 26.97
N ALA A 4 15.98 -14.89 27.27
CA ALA A 4 15.05 -15.58 26.37
C ALA A 4 13.59 -15.09 26.44
N ASP A 5 13.31 -13.96 27.10
CA ASP A 5 11.92 -13.45 27.26
C ASP A 5 11.82 -11.94 26.96
N ALA A 6 12.30 -11.53 25.78
CA ALA A 6 11.76 -10.35 25.11
C ALA A 6 10.93 -10.87 23.94
N ARG A 7 9.73 -11.37 24.24
CA ARG A 7 8.79 -11.89 23.25
C ARG A 7 7.83 -10.77 22.89
N SER A 8 8.00 -10.20 21.69
CA SER A 8 7.02 -9.47 20.87
C SER A 8 5.67 -9.21 21.55
N ASP A 9 5.31 -7.93 21.72
CA ASP A 9 4.00 -7.49 22.24
C ASP A 9 2.79 -7.95 21.39
N TRP A 10 3.03 -8.59 20.24
CA TRP A 10 1.98 -9.16 19.40
C TRP A 10 1.41 -10.46 19.95
N THR A 11 0.08 -10.48 20.09
CA THR A 11 -0.66 -11.73 20.31
C THR A 11 -0.72 -12.57 19.03
N GLU A 12 -0.95 -13.88 19.18
CA GLU A 12 -1.19 -14.78 18.03
C GLU A 12 -2.36 -14.31 17.15
N GLY A 13 -3.39 -13.73 17.76
CA GLY A 13 -4.50 -13.09 17.04
C GLY A 13 -4.04 -11.92 16.18
N GLY A 14 -3.21 -11.03 16.75
CA GLY A 14 -2.66 -9.89 16.00
C GLY A 14 -1.78 -10.30 14.82
N LEU A 15 -0.94 -11.33 14.98
CA LEU A 15 -0.15 -11.89 13.88
C LEU A 15 -1.02 -12.53 12.79
N THR A 16 -2.11 -13.18 13.18
CA THR A 16 -3.09 -13.73 12.24
C THR A 16 -3.79 -12.63 11.45
N ASP A 17 -4.09 -11.50 12.08
CA ASP A 17 -4.69 -10.35 11.40
C ASP A 17 -3.69 -9.67 10.45
N LEU A 18 -2.42 -9.54 10.82
CA LEU A 18 -1.37 -9.10 9.89
C LEU A 18 -1.27 -10.01 8.66
N HIS A 19 -1.26 -11.34 8.87
CA HIS A 19 -1.28 -12.30 7.77
C HIS A 19 -2.52 -12.10 6.86
N ARG A 20 -3.71 -11.89 7.43
CA ARG A 20 -4.93 -11.61 6.65
C ARG A 20 -4.83 -10.33 5.84
N THR A 21 -4.21 -9.27 6.38
CA THR A 21 -3.96 -8.04 5.63
C THR A 21 -3.09 -8.32 4.40
N VAL A 22 -2.02 -9.12 4.56
CA VAL A 22 -1.15 -9.51 3.44
C VAL A 22 -1.91 -10.34 2.41
N LEU A 23 -2.72 -11.31 2.86
CA LEU A 23 -3.57 -12.13 1.99
C LEU A 23 -4.51 -11.27 1.16
N TRP A 24 -5.20 -10.31 1.79
CA TRP A 24 -6.11 -9.41 1.08
C TRP A 24 -5.40 -8.51 0.08
N ALA A 25 -4.24 -7.97 0.45
CA ALA A 25 -3.44 -7.15 -0.44
C ALA A 25 -2.98 -7.93 -1.68
N LEU A 26 -2.50 -9.17 -1.49
CA LEU A 26 -1.91 -9.97 -2.55
C LEU A 26 -2.93 -10.69 -3.44
N LEU A 27 -4.20 -10.79 -3.03
CA LEU A 27 -5.25 -11.45 -3.81
C LEU A 27 -5.45 -10.84 -5.20
N ARG A 28 -5.16 -9.54 -5.38
CA ARG A 28 -5.25 -8.86 -6.67
C ARG A 28 -4.18 -9.30 -7.69
N HIS A 29 -3.17 -10.04 -7.24
CA HIS A 29 -2.02 -10.45 -8.06
C HIS A 29 -2.09 -11.91 -8.51
N VAL A 30 -3.25 -12.57 -8.37
CA VAL A 30 -3.42 -14.00 -8.74
C VAL A 30 -3.35 -14.27 -10.25
N SER A 31 -3.52 -13.23 -11.06
CA SER A 31 -3.46 -13.29 -12.51
C SER A 31 -2.40 -12.32 -13.02
N PRO A 32 -1.67 -12.67 -14.11
CA PRO A 32 -0.79 -11.72 -14.76
C PRO A 32 -1.61 -10.55 -15.31
N ALA A 33 -1.01 -9.36 -15.33
CA ALA A 33 -1.65 -8.20 -15.92
C ALA A 33 -1.89 -8.43 -17.43
N PRO A 34 -3.04 -8.01 -17.98
CA PRO A 34 -3.30 -8.14 -19.42
C PRO A 34 -2.22 -7.39 -20.21
N GLY A 35 -1.61 -8.07 -21.19
CA GLY A 35 -0.51 -7.52 -21.98
C GLY A 35 0.89 -7.65 -21.37
N ALA A 36 1.02 -8.29 -20.20
CA ALA A 36 2.32 -8.69 -19.63
C ALA A 36 2.91 -9.90 -20.40
N GLU A 37 3.09 -9.78 -21.71
CA GLU A 37 3.71 -10.82 -22.56
C GLU A 37 5.24 -10.87 -22.40
N ARG A 38 5.82 -10.06 -21.51
CA ARG A 38 7.25 -10.12 -21.24
C ARG A 38 7.56 -11.35 -20.37
N PRO A 39 8.43 -12.27 -20.81
CA PRO A 39 9.02 -13.26 -19.93
C PRO A 39 9.69 -12.54 -18.75
N GLY A 40 9.24 -12.80 -17.52
CA GLY A 40 9.71 -12.14 -16.30
C GLY A 40 8.87 -10.95 -15.80
N ALA A 41 7.81 -10.55 -16.50
CA ALA A 41 6.87 -9.55 -15.99
C ALA A 41 5.88 -10.19 -15.00
N GLY A 42 6.30 -10.22 -13.73
CA GLY A 42 5.44 -10.50 -12.56
C GLY A 42 4.93 -11.93 -12.48
N ARG A 43 5.60 -12.76 -11.67
CA ARG A 43 5.07 -14.08 -11.30
C ARG A 43 3.75 -13.89 -10.52
N PRO A 44 2.59 -14.37 -11.02
CA PRO A 44 1.34 -14.25 -10.28
C PRO A 44 1.42 -14.95 -8.91
N VAL A 45 0.56 -14.53 -7.99
CA VAL A 45 0.39 -15.17 -6.68
C VAL A 45 -0.46 -16.41 -6.85
N ARG A 46 0.10 -17.59 -6.56
CA ARG A 46 -0.63 -18.86 -6.49
C ARG A 46 -1.37 -19.01 -5.16
N GLY A 47 -0.80 -18.47 -4.07
CA GLY A 47 -1.42 -18.57 -2.76
C GLY A 47 -0.67 -17.79 -1.68
N VAL A 48 -1.40 -17.46 -0.61
CA VAL A 48 -0.86 -16.85 0.61
C VAL A 48 -1.31 -17.72 1.78
N LEU A 49 -0.38 -18.20 2.58
CA LEU A 49 -0.60 -19.21 3.62
C LEU A 49 0.12 -18.80 4.90
N GLN A 50 -0.46 -19.12 6.05
CA GLN A 50 0.26 -18.98 7.32
C GLN A 50 0.96 -20.31 7.65
N PRO A 51 2.30 -20.36 7.77
CA PRO A 51 2.99 -21.62 8.03
C PRO A 51 2.64 -22.18 9.41
N PRO A 52 2.38 -23.51 9.53
CA PRO A 52 2.06 -24.13 10.81
C PRO A 52 3.16 -23.91 11.85
N GLY A 53 2.79 -23.51 13.06
CA GLY A 53 3.70 -23.28 14.18
C GLY A 53 4.64 -22.07 14.02
N ARG A 54 4.46 -21.24 12.99
CA ARG A 54 5.26 -20.04 12.73
C ARG A 54 4.36 -18.83 12.41
N PRO A 55 3.56 -18.36 13.39
CA PRO A 55 2.60 -17.27 13.17
C PRO A 55 3.25 -15.93 12.79
N TRP A 56 4.55 -15.74 13.06
CA TRP A 56 5.32 -14.56 12.69
C TRP A 56 5.76 -14.53 11.21
N LEU A 57 5.41 -15.56 10.43
CA LEU A 57 5.69 -15.64 9.00
C LEU A 57 4.40 -15.62 8.18
N THR A 58 4.51 -15.07 6.98
CA THR A 58 3.56 -15.33 5.89
C THR A 58 4.29 -16.04 4.77
N ARG A 59 3.66 -17.07 4.21
CA ARG A 59 4.15 -17.77 3.03
C ARG A 59 3.42 -17.27 1.81
N VAL A 60 4.15 -16.76 0.85
CA VAL A 60 3.61 -16.37 -0.46
C VAL A 60 4.14 -17.31 -1.52
N VAL A 61 3.23 -17.98 -2.22
CA VAL A 61 3.54 -18.90 -3.32
C VAL A 61 3.38 -18.16 -4.62
N LEU A 62 4.45 -18.08 -5.41
CA LEU A 62 4.47 -17.52 -6.75
C LEU A 62 4.61 -18.64 -7.78
N TRP A 63 4.12 -18.42 -9.00
CA TRP A 63 4.22 -19.37 -10.12
C TRP A 63 4.40 -18.62 -11.44
N ASP A 64 4.64 -19.33 -12.53
CA ASP A 64 4.82 -18.74 -13.86
C ASP A 64 3.50 -18.33 -14.55
N GLY A 65 2.35 -18.69 -13.98
CA GLY A 65 1.02 -18.44 -14.55
C GLY A 65 0.55 -19.49 -15.56
N HIS A 66 1.35 -20.52 -15.82
CA HIS A 66 1.09 -21.56 -16.82
C HIS A 66 1.15 -22.97 -16.23
N ASP A 67 2.20 -23.30 -15.49
CA ASP A 67 2.42 -24.61 -14.88
C ASP A 67 2.62 -24.47 -13.36
N LEU A 68 1.69 -25.08 -12.60
CA LEU A 68 1.75 -25.09 -11.14
C LEU A 68 3.01 -25.79 -10.59
N SER A 69 3.67 -26.65 -11.37
CA SER A 69 4.92 -27.29 -10.96
C SER A 69 6.09 -26.31 -10.80
N THR A 70 6.00 -25.13 -11.43
CA THR A 70 7.00 -24.05 -11.34
C THR A 70 6.90 -23.22 -10.06
N SER A 71 6.02 -23.61 -9.15
CA SER A 71 5.72 -22.81 -7.96
C SER A 71 6.89 -22.75 -7.00
N VAL A 72 7.07 -21.58 -6.40
CA VAL A 72 8.07 -21.31 -5.37
C VAL A 72 7.40 -20.55 -4.25
N ALA A 73 7.58 -21.04 -3.03
CA ALA A 73 7.10 -20.40 -1.83
C ALA A 73 8.21 -19.53 -1.22
N TYR A 74 7.82 -18.38 -0.68
CA TYR A 74 8.70 -17.48 0.07
C TYR A 74 8.13 -17.31 1.47
N ASP A 75 8.89 -17.74 2.48
CA ASP A 75 8.59 -17.47 3.88
C ASP A 75 9.11 -16.06 4.21
N LEU A 76 8.21 -15.12 4.44
CA LEU A 76 8.48 -13.70 4.72
C LEU A 76 8.10 -13.35 6.16
N PRO A 77 8.92 -12.57 6.87
CA PRO A 77 8.58 -12.13 8.21
C PRO A 77 7.44 -11.11 8.21
N LEU A 78 6.51 -11.25 9.15
CA LEU A 78 5.45 -10.27 9.42
C LEU A 78 5.91 -9.16 10.36
N LEU A 79 6.98 -9.40 11.11
CA LEU A 79 7.60 -8.45 12.03
C LEU A 79 9.04 -8.18 11.61
N ASP A 80 9.50 -6.95 11.77
CA ASP A 80 10.89 -6.58 11.54
C ASP A 80 11.79 -6.97 12.72
N ALA A 81 13.08 -6.60 12.65
CA ALA A 81 14.06 -6.88 13.70
C ALA A 81 13.77 -6.17 15.04
N TYR A 82 12.81 -5.24 15.06
CA TYR A 82 12.38 -4.47 16.23
C TYR A 82 10.96 -4.84 16.67
N ASP A 83 10.45 -6.01 16.27
CA ASP A 83 9.09 -6.50 16.54
C ASP A 83 7.97 -5.56 16.04
N THR A 84 8.28 -4.71 15.05
CA THR A 84 7.31 -3.81 14.41
C THR A 84 6.70 -4.48 13.17
N ASN A 85 5.44 -4.20 12.87
CA ASN A 85 4.77 -4.78 11.72
C ASN A 85 5.46 -4.39 10.40
N VAL A 86 5.80 -5.39 9.60
CA VAL A 86 6.25 -5.16 8.23
C VAL A 86 5.01 -4.80 7.39
N PRO A 87 4.97 -3.61 6.76
CA PRO A 87 3.83 -3.23 5.93
C PRO A 87 3.72 -4.16 4.72
N TRP A 88 2.50 -4.47 4.28
CA TRP A 88 2.26 -5.36 3.13
C TRP A 88 2.96 -4.86 1.85
N SER A 89 3.15 -3.54 1.69
CA SER A 89 3.86 -2.95 0.54
C SER A 89 5.35 -3.30 0.54
N ALA A 90 5.98 -3.42 1.72
CA ALA A 90 7.35 -3.90 1.84
C ALA A 90 7.46 -5.39 1.50
N ILE A 91 6.45 -6.19 1.86
CA ILE A 91 6.35 -7.59 1.44
C ILE A 91 6.24 -7.69 -0.09
N GLU A 92 5.36 -6.90 -0.72
CA GLU A 92 5.25 -6.83 -2.18
C GLU A 92 6.55 -6.38 -2.86
N GLY A 93 7.24 -5.38 -2.30
CA GLY A 93 8.54 -4.92 -2.78
C GLY A 93 9.63 -6.00 -2.69
N THR A 94 9.67 -6.72 -1.56
CA THR A 94 10.59 -7.85 -1.35
C THR A 94 10.34 -8.96 -2.37
N LEU A 95 9.09 -9.33 -2.59
CA LEU A 95 8.70 -10.34 -3.59
C LEU A 95 9.07 -9.93 -5.01
N ARG A 96 8.86 -8.66 -5.38
CA ARG A 96 9.28 -8.16 -6.71
C ARG A 96 10.78 -8.26 -6.90
N ARG A 97 11.57 -7.93 -5.89
CA ARG A 97 13.02 -8.05 -5.95
C ARG A 97 13.48 -9.50 -6.08
N LEU A 98 12.89 -10.41 -5.29
CA LEU A 98 13.15 -11.85 -5.38
C LEU A 98 12.75 -12.43 -6.74
N ALA A 99 11.63 -11.99 -7.31
CA ALA A 99 11.16 -12.45 -8.62
C ALA A 99 11.99 -11.91 -9.79
N ALA A 100 12.62 -10.73 -9.63
CA ALA A 100 13.47 -10.12 -10.66
C ALA A 100 14.92 -10.65 -10.63
N GLY A 101 15.38 -11.14 -9.48
CA GLY A 101 16.73 -11.67 -9.29
C GLY A 101 16.87 -13.15 -9.65
N PRO A 102 18.11 -13.70 -9.58
CA PRO A 102 18.30 -15.14 -9.59
C PRO A 102 17.55 -15.75 -8.41
N GLN A 103 16.84 -16.85 -8.68
CA GLN A 103 16.05 -17.52 -7.66
C GLN A 103 16.98 -18.08 -6.57
N PRO A 104 16.76 -17.74 -5.28
CA PRO A 104 17.57 -18.30 -4.20
C PRO A 104 17.37 -19.80 -4.08
N GLU A 105 18.39 -20.48 -3.55
CA GLU A 105 18.29 -21.91 -3.21
C GLU A 105 17.18 -22.15 -2.19
N PRO A 106 16.28 -23.10 -2.42
CA PRO A 106 15.25 -23.46 -1.44
C PRO A 106 15.86 -24.00 -0.16
N ALA A 107 15.35 -23.55 0.99
CA ALA A 107 15.74 -24.07 2.29
C ALA A 107 15.15 -25.47 2.56
N PHE A 108 13.94 -25.73 2.09
CA PHE A 108 13.24 -27.02 2.23
C PHE A 108 12.08 -27.12 1.22
N ARG A 109 11.37 -28.25 1.22
CA ARG A 109 10.09 -28.43 0.54
C ARG A 109 8.98 -28.62 1.56
N ASP A 110 7.82 -28.02 1.33
CA ASP A 110 6.70 -28.13 2.25
C ASP A 110 5.85 -29.40 2.05
N GLY A 111 4.76 -29.53 2.81
CA GLY A 111 3.87 -30.69 2.74
C GLY A 111 3.13 -30.85 1.40
N LEU A 112 3.17 -29.84 0.52
CA LEU A 112 2.64 -29.88 -0.84
C LEU A 112 3.76 -30.07 -1.89
N ASP A 113 4.96 -30.42 -1.43
CA ASP A 113 6.18 -30.55 -2.23
C ASP A 113 6.61 -29.24 -2.93
N ILE A 114 6.17 -28.08 -2.43
CA ILE A 114 6.55 -26.78 -3.00
C ILE A 114 7.92 -26.37 -2.41
N PRO A 115 8.92 -26.01 -3.23
CA PRO A 115 10.19 -25.47 -2.72
C PRO A 115 9.96 -24.15 -2.00
N VAL A 116 10.49 -24.05 -0.78
CA VAL A 116 10.36 -22.89 0.09
C VAL A 116 11.70 -22.20 0.24
N VAL A 117 11.74 -20.92 -0.09
CA VAL A 117 12.85 -20.01 0.14
C VAL A 117 12.61 -19.25 1.45
N ASP A 118 13.63 -19.19 2.30
CA ASP A 118 13.65 -18.26 3.43
C ASP A 118 13.99 -16.86 2.91
N ALA A 119 13.01 -15.96 2.94
CA ALA A 119 13.16 -14.59 2.45
C ALA A 119 13.48 -13.58 3.57
N GLY A 120 13.78 -14.04 4.79
CA GLY A 120 14.04 -13.16 5.95
C GLY A 120 15.19 -12.19 5.70
N ALA A 121 16.32 -12.67 5.18
CA ALA A 121 17.47 -11.82 4.87
C ALA A 121 17.15 -10.77 3.79
N GLU A 122 16.34 -11.12 2.79
CA GLU A 122 15.96 -10.17 1.74
C GLU A 122 14.95 -9.14 2.24
N ALA A 123 14.03 -9.53 3.14
CA ALA A 123 13.12 -8.61 3.80
C ALA A 123 13.88 -7.57 4.64
N VAL A 124 14.93 -7.98 5.35
CA VAL A 124 15.81 -7.05 6.09
C VAL A 124 16.52 -6.09 5.12
N ARG A 125 17.16 -6.60 4.06
CA ARG A 125 17.83 -5.75 3.06
C ARG A 125 16.87 -4.78 2.38
N PHE A 126 15.63 -5.21 2.11
CA PHE A 126 14.61 -4.33 1.56
C PHE A 126 14.23 -3.24 2.58
N GLY A 127 14.12 -3.58 3.86
CA GLY A 127 13.90 -2.57 4.92
C GLY A 127 15.02 -1.54 5.01
N GLU A 128 16.27 -1.93 4.79
CA GLU A 128 17.44 -1.04 4.82
C GLU A 128 17.52 -0.10 3.59
N ASP A 129 17.21 -0.61 2.40
CA ASP A 129 17.20 0.17 1.15
C ASP A 129 15.97 -0.22 0.29
N PRO A 130 14.78 0.32 0.63
CA PRO A 130 13.54 -0.07 -0.03
C PRO A 130 13.49 0.48 -1.45
N VAL A 131 13.12 -0.40 -2.38
CA VAL A 131 12.94 -0.04 -3.80
C VAL A 131 11.48 -0.26 -4.16
N TYR A 132 10.70 0.81 -4.01
CA TYR A 132 9.28 0.83 -4.32
C TYR A 132 9.02 1.07 -5.82
N ASP A 133 7.88 0.60 -6.30
CA ASP A 133 7.29 0.96 -7.59
C ASP A 133 6.31 2.11 -7.43
N ARG A 134 6.04 2.85 -8.51
CA ARG A 134 5.10 3.96 -8.53
C ARG A 134 3.71 3.58 -8.05
N SER A 135 3.30 2.34 -8.26
CA SER A 135 2.04 1.79 -7.77
C SER A 135 1.98 1.75 -6.24
N ASP A 136 3.11 1.48 -5.57
CA ASP A 136 3.18 1.54 -4.10
C ASP A 136 3.03 2.98 -3.62
N ALA A 137 3.69 3.92 -4.31
CA ALA A 137 3.62 5.34 -3.97
C ALA A 137 2.22 5.92 -4.17
N LEU A 138 1.58 5.55 -5.27
CA LEU A 138 0.19 5.90 -5.52
C LEU A 138 -0.72 5.31 -4.45
N HIS A 139 -0.58 4.02 -4.13
CA HIS A 139 -1.38 3.39 -3.09
C HIS A 139 -1.18 4.08 -1.74
N ALA A 140 0.05 4.42 -1.39
CA ALA A 140 0.36 5.14 -0.15
C ALA A 140 -0.21 6.56 -0.14
N ALA A 141 -0.27 7.22 -1.30
CA ALA A 141 -0.86 8.55 -1.41
C ALA A 141 -2.37 8.54 -1.19
N VAL A 142 -3.06 7.48 -1.65
CA VAL A 142 -4.52 7.38 -1.56
C VAL A 142 -5.03 6.73 -0.29
N CYS A 143 -4.23 5.90 0.39
CA CYS A 143 -4.72 5.09 1.53
C CYS A 143 -5.09 5.91 2.78
N VAL A 144 -4.67 7.17 2.85
CA VAL A 144 -5.02 8.11 3.92
C VAL A 144 -6.37 8.82 3.69
N LEU A 145 -6.96 8.64 2.51
CA LEU A 145 -8.25 9.21 2.12
C LEU A 145 -9.31 8.11 2.11
N SER A 146 -10.54 8.46 2.50
CA SER A 146 -11.63 7.48 2.54
C SER A 146 -12.18 7.26 1.13
N PRO A 147 -12.35 5.99 0.70
CA PRO A 147 -13.05 5.69 -0.55
C PRO A 147 -14.57 5.66 -0.38
N PHE A 148 -15.10 5.70 0.84
CA PHE A 148 -16.52 5.57 1.14
C PHE A 148 -17.03 6.74 1.96
N SER A 149 -18.29 7.13 1.77
CA SER A 149 -18.94 8.08 2.66
C SER A 149 -19.42 7.39 3.94
N VAL A 150 -19.31 8.07 5.09
CA VAL A 150 -19.92 7.72 6.39
C VAL A 150 -21.43 7.47 6.32
N ALA A 151 -22.11 7.86 5.24
CA ALA A 151 -23.50 7.47 4.97
C ALA A 151 -23.65 6.04 4.40
N SER A 152 -22.54 5.32 4.21
CA SER A 152 -22.54 3.94 3.74
C SER A 152 -23.11 3.02 4.82
N PRO A 153 -24.13 2.20 4.52
CA PRO A 153 -24.72 1.25 5.47
C PRO A 153 -23.73 0.15 5.91
N PHE A 154 -22.53 0.10 5.33
CA PHE A 154 -21.48 -0.86 5.63
C PHE A 154 -20.34 -0.28 6.48
N SER A 155 -20.35 1.02 6.79
CA SER A 155 -19.32 1.67 7.62
C SER A 155 -19.74 1.73 9.09
N ALA A 156 -18.81 1.44 9.99
CA ALA A 156 -19.02 1.68 11.41
C ALA A 156 -19.29 3.17 11.63
N PRO A 157 -20.24 3.55 12.50
CA PRO A 157 -20.51 4.94 12.78
C PRO A 157 -19.21 5.60 13.30
N PRO A 158 -18.81 6.76 12.78
CA PRO A 158 -17.59 7.42 13.22
C PRO A 158 -17.65 7.66 14.73
N GLU A 159 -16.56 7.34 15.42
CA GLU A 159 -16.43 7.69 16.84
C GLU A 159 -16.60 9.21 16.98
N SER A 160 -17.46 9.60 17.91
CA SER A 160 -17.99 10.95 18.07
C SER A 160 -16.89 12.03 17.97
N GLY A 161 -17.00 12.91 16.98
CA GLY A 161 -16.08 14.05 16.79
C GLY A 161 -15.18 13.96 15.54
N ALA A 162 -15.23 12.87 14.76
CA ALA A 162 -14.54 12.82 13.48
C ALA A 162 -15.09 13.93 12.55
N GLY A 163 -14.24 14.89 12.22
CA GLY A 163 -14.56 15.96 11.27
C GLY A 163 -14.95 15.43 9.89
N PRO A 164 -15.32 16.32 8.95
CA PRO A 164 -15.78 15.96 7.61
C PRO A 164 -14.82 14.98 6.92
N GLU A 165 -15.36 13.89 6.40
CA GLU A 165 -14.63 12.84 5.71
C GLU A 165 -14.19 13.36 4.34
N LEU A 166 -12.89 13.22 4.04
CA LEU A 166 -12.37 13.51 2.71
C LEU A 166 -12.56 12.27 1.86
N LEU A 167 -13.34 12.44 0.78
CA LEU A 167 -13.68 11.34 -0.12
C LEU A 167 -12.77 11.40 -1.34
N LEU A 168 -12.04 10.31 -1.59
CA LEU A 168 -11.25 10.18 -2.81
C LEU A 168 -12.19 9.96 -4.00
N GLY A 169 -12.29 10.97 -4.86
CA GLY A 169 -13.08 10.94 -6.09
C GLY A 169 -12.34 10.38 -7.30
N GLY A 170 -11.01 10.27 -7.23
CA GLY A 170 -10.17 9.68 -8.27
C GLY A 170 -8.70 10.10 -8.18
N PHE A 171 -7.89 9.64 -9.13
CA PHE A 171 -6.51 10.10 -9.31
C PHE A 171 -6.15 10.17 -10.79
N LEU A 172 -5.14 10.97 -11.13
CA LEU A 172 -4.55 11.04 -12.47
C LEU A 172 -3.05 11.26 -12.36
N LEU A 173 -2.25 10.48 -13.09
CA LEU A 173 -0.83 10.80 -13.26
C LEU A 173 -0.70 12.01 -14.19
N THR A 174 -0.25 13.14 -13.65
CA THR A 174 -0.02 14.38 -14.40
C THR A 174 1.41 14.46 -14.95
N GLY A 175 2.29 13.58 -14.47
CA GLY A 175 3.66 13.39 -14.94
C GLY A 175 4.20 11.99 -14.63
N PRO A 176 5.47 11.72 -14.98
CA PRO A 176 6.10 10.43 -14.67
C PRO A 176 6.31 10.20 -13.17
N ASP A 177 6.25 11.25 -12.36
CA ASP A 177 6.55 11.30 -10.93
C ASP A 177 5.54 12.11 -10.12
N THR A 178 4.47 12.58 -10.74
CA THR A 178 3.44 13.41 -10.09
C THR A 178 2.06 12.79 -10.29
N VAL A 179 1.30 12.74 -9.20
CA VAL A 179 -0.11 12.35 -9.21
C VAL A 179 -0.97 13.50 -8.73
N ARG A 180 -2.10 13.72 -9.42
CA ARG A 180 -3.22 14.52 -8.94
C ARG A 180 -4.24 13.62 -8.26
N LEU A 181 -4.53 13.88 -6.99
CA LEU A 181 -5.65 13.28 -6.29
C LEU A 181 -6.86 14.19 -6.38
N TYR A 182 -8.01 13.64 -6.76
CA TYR A 182 -9.28 14.37 -6.76
C TYR A 182 -10.02 14.06 -5.47
N VAL A 183 -10.29 15.11 -4.69
CA VAL A 183 -10.86 14.97 -3.35
C VAL A 183 -12.16 15.77 -3.26
N ASP A 184 -13.23 15.10 -2.86
CA ASP A 184 -14.50 15.76 -2.57
C ASP A 184 -14.52 16.22 -1.11
N ARG A 185 -14.78 17.52 -0.93
CA ARG A 185 -14.87 18.17 0.38
C ARG A 185 -16.29 18.12 0.92
N THR A 186 -16.53 17.30 1.94
CA THR A 186 -17.85 17.21 2.59
C THR A 186 -18.20 18.43 3.47
N ASP A 187 -17.30 19.42 3.57
CA ASP A 187 -17.41 20.60 4.44
C ASP A 187 -17.44 21.97 3.73
N GLY A 188 -17.66 22.00 2.41
CA GLY A 188 -17.82 23.28 1.71
C GLY A 188 -19.07 24.04 2.19
N PRO A 189 -19.04 25.38 2.29
CA PRO A 189 -20.27 26.15 2.42
C PRO A 189 -21.19 25.75 1.28
N ALA A 190 -22.46 25.50 1.57
CA ALA A 190 -23.49 25.31 0.57
C ALA A 190 -23.29 26.38 -0.52
N GLY A 191 -22.89 25.95 -1.71
CA GLY A 191 -22.84 26.84 -2.86
C GLY A 191 -24.24 27.44 -3.10
N PRO A 192 -24.40 28.33 -4.09
CA PRO A 192 -25.71 28.90 -4.43
C PRO A 192 -26.81 27.84 -4.74
N ALA A 193 -26.44 26.56 -4.87
CA ALA A 193 -27.32 25.41 -5.02
C ALA A 193 -27.86 24.79 -3.70
N GLY A 194 -27.58 25.37 -2.53
CA GLY A 194 -28.05 24.87 -1.23
C GLY A 194 -27.23 23.70 -0.67
N PRO A 195 -27.65 23.12 0.48
CA PRO A 195 -26.92 22.06 1.21
C PRO A 195 -26.82 20.72 0.46
N THR A 196 -27.30 20.66 -0.78
CA THR A 196 -27.29 19.50 -1.68
C THR A 196 -26.50 19.76 -2.97
N GLY A 197 -25.81 20.89 -3.09
CA GLY A 197 -24.86 21.13 -4.19
C GLY A 197 -23.66 20.18 -4.10
N PRO A 198 -23.09 19.70 -5.22
CA PRO A 198 -21.92 18.84 -5.17
C PRO A 198 -20.80 19.59 -4.45
N ALA A 199 -20.23 18.95 -3.42
CA ALA A 199 -18.97 19.33 -2.82
C ALA A 199 -18.00 19.78 -3.92
N ALA A 200 -17.40 20.96 -3.80
CA ALA A 200 -16.42 21.41 -4.78
C ALA A 200 -15.22 20.47 -4.73
N ARG A 201 -15.11 19.59 -5.74
CA ARG A 201 -13.97 18.70 -5.94
C ARG A 201 -12.71 19.52 -6.12
N ILE A 202 -11.66 19.19 -5.41
CA ILE A 202 -10.34 19.82 -5.56
C ILE A 202 -9.34 18.81 -6.12
N GLY A 203 -8.33 19.31 -6.83
CA GLY A 203 -7.14 18.55 -7.23
C GLY A 203 -5.99 18.82 -6.26
N VAL A 204 -5.28 17.76 -5.85
CA VAL A 204 -4.07 17.85 -5.01
C VAL A 204 -2.93 17.15 -5.74
N ASP A 205 -1.94 17.91 -6.21
CA ASP A 205 -0.75 17.36 -6.84
C ASP A 205 0.27 16.94 -5.78
N LEU A 206 0.77 15.72 -5.91
CA LEU A 206 1.71 15.09 -4.98
C LEU A 206 2.87 14.49 -5.78
N SER A 207 4.09 14.64 -5.28
CA SER A 207 5.23 13.90 -5.81
C SER A 207 5.23 12.46 -5.30
N LEU A 208 5.42 11.53 -6.24
CA LEU A 208 5.65 10.11 -5.97
C LEU A 208 7.12 9.83 -5.60
N LEU A 209 8.00 10.85 -5.64
CA LEU A 209 9.43 10.73 -5.37
C LEU A 209 9.83 11.49 -4.11
N ASP A 210 10.74 10.92 -3.33
CA ASP A 210 11.38 11.56 -2.18
C ASP A 210 12.37 12.65 -2.62
N ARG A 211 12.93 13.36 -1.65
CA ARG A 211 13.92 14.43 -1.93
C ARG A 211 15.19 13.92 -2.62
N GLY A 212 15.46 12.62 -2.55
CA GLY A 212 16.56 11.95 -3.24
C GLY A 212 16.18 11.40 -4.62
N GLY A 213 14.95 11.63 -5.09
CA GLY A 213 14.44 11.13 -6.38
C GLY A 213 14.04 9.65 -6.38
N ARG A 214 13.93 9.01 -5.21
CA ARG A 214 13.49 7.61 -5.08
C ARG A 214 11.99 7.52 -4.89
N VAL A 215 11.37 6.46 -5.37
CA VAL A 215 9.92 6.26 -5.23
C VAL A 215 9.52 6.13 -3.75
N ARG A 216 8.54 6.94 -3.32
CA ARG A 216 8.01 6.94 -1.94
C ARG A 216 6.98 5.83 -1.75
N GLY A 217 7.36 4.68 -1.21
CA GLY A 217 6.36 3.70 -0.72
C GLY A 217 6.12 3.88 0.77
N GLY A 218 4.86 4.13 1.17
CA GLY A 218 4.45 4.23 2.57
C GLY A 218 3.88 5.60 2.96
N CYS A 219 3.19 5.64 4.11
CA CYS A 219 2.57 6.85 4.63
C CYS A 219 3.65 7.86 5.05
N THR A 220 3.87 8.89 4.24
CA THR A 220 4.80 9.97 4.58
C THR A 220 4.15 10.99 5.53
N ALA A 221 4.96 11.88 6.10
CA ALA A 221 4.44 13.01 6.87
C ALA A 221 3.44 13.86 6.05
N LEU A 222 3.62 13.96 4.73
CA LEU A 222 2.68 14.63 3.83
C LEU A 222 1.35 13.88 3.82
N MET A 223 1.37 12.56 3.64
CA MET A 223 0.13 11.76 3.62
C MET A 223 -0.59 11.79 4.97
N ALA A 224 0.15 11.81 6.07
CA ALA A 224 -0.42 11.97 7.41
C ALA A 224 -1.03 13.38 7.62
N ALA A 225 -0.40 14.41 7.07
CA ALA A 225 -0.87 15.80 7.17
C ALA A 225 -1.95 16.15 6.14
N LEU A 226 -2.06 15.39 5.05
CA LEU A 226 -2.91 15.69 3.90
C LEU A 226 -4.38 15.94 4.31
N PRO A 227 -4.99 15.15 5.22
CA PRO A 227 -6.35 15.43 5.65
C PRO A 227 -6.51 16.76 6.38
N SER A 228 -5.50 17.22 7.10
CA SER A 228 -5.50 18.51 7.79
C SER A 228 -5.24 19.66 6.81
N LEU A 229 -4.27 19.50 5.92
CA LEU A 229 -3.93 20.47 4.89
C LEU A 229 -5.13 20.78 3.99
N VAL A 230 -5.84 19.74 3.54
CA VAL A 230 -7.04 19.86 2.71
C VAL A 230 -8.18 20.60 3.42
N ARG A 231 -8.28 20.49 4.75
CA ARG A 231 -9.36 21.15 5.50
C ARG A 231 -9.08 22.62 5.79
N GLY A 232 -7.83 23.00 6.06
CA GLY A 232 -7.53 24.32 6.66
C GLY A 232 -6.42 25.16 6.03
N GLU A 233 -5.50 24.59 5.23
CA GLU A 233 -4.24 25.26 4.87
C GLU A 233 -3.95 25.28 3.36
N LEU A 234 -4.97 25.02 2.54
CA LEU A 234 -4.82 24.88 1.09
C LEU A 234 -4.35 26.16 0.37
N ASP A 235 -4.77 27.35 0.82
CA ASP A 235 -4.58 28.58 0.05
C ASP A 235 -3.11 28.97 -0.21
N GLN A 236 -2.18 28.50 0.64
CA GLN A 236 -0.75 28.76 0.45
C GLN A 236 -0.14 27.98 -0.73
N ASN A 237 -0.81 26.91 -1.18
CA ASN A 237 -0.33 26.00 -2.21
C ASN A 237 -1.22 26.00 -3.45
N ALA A 238 -2.03 27.04 -3.64
CA ALA A 238 -2.91 27.13 -4.81
C ALA A 238 -2.10 27.18 -6.10
N SER A 239 -2.44 26.32 -7.05
CA SER A 239 -1.87 26.30 -8.38
C SER A 239 -2.70 27.13 -9.35
N GLU A 240 -2.06 27.70 -10.36
CA GLU A 240 -2.72 28.38 -11.49
C GLU A 240 -3.19 27.41 -12.58
N VAL A 241 -2.92 26.11 -12.43
CA VAL A 241 -3.33 25.08 -13.38
C VAL A 241 -4.85 24.93 -13.38
N GLU A 242 -5.45 25.08 -14.55
CA GLU A 242 -6.86 24.75 -14.78
C GLU A 242 -7.03 23.26 -15.06
N ASP A 243 -8.08 22.65 -14.49
CA ASP A 243 -8.41 21.24 -14.68
C ASP A 243 -9.93 21.08 -14.81
N PRO A 244 -10.43 20.46 -15.89
CA PRO A 244 -11.87 20.29 -16.11
C PRO A 244 -12.56 19.36 -15.08
N TYR A 245 -11.81 18.58 -14.31
CA TYR A 245 -12.33 17.62 -13.34
C TYR A 245 -12.40 18.15 -11.90
N CYS A 246 -11.92 19.36 -11.63
CA CYS A 246 -11.97 19.96 -10.29
C CYS A 246 -12.10 21.49 -10.33
N ALA A 247 -12.58 22.08 -9.23
CA ALA A 247 -12.78 23.52 -9.15
C ALA A 247 -11.45 24.29 -8.94
N ARG A 248 -10.46 23.67 -8.30
CA ARG A 248 -9.15 24.27 -8.02
C ARG A 248 -8.11 23.19 -7.78
N VAL A 249 -6.88 23.48 -8.19
CA VAL A 249 -5.71 22.62 -8.00
C VAL A 249 -4.81 23.20 -6.91
N TYR A 250 -4.24 22.34 -6.09
CA TYR A 250 -3.23 22.68 -5.09
C TYR A 250 -1.97 21.84 -5.30
N ASP A 251 -0.81 22.48 -5.28
CA ASP A 251 0.48 21.86 -5.56
C ASP A 251 1.25 21.57 -4.26
N PHE A 252 1.37 20.29 -3.91
CA PHE A 252 2.14 19.81 -2.77
C PHE A 252 3.36 18.98 -3.21
N THR A 253 3.82 19.13 -4.46
CA THR A 253 4.96 18.36 -4.98
C THR A 253 6.27 18.63 -4.24
N TYR A 254 6.41 19.80 -3.60
CA TYR A 254 7.62 20.23 -2.86
C TYR A 254 7.55 20.10 -1.33
N TRP A 255 6.49 19.52 -0.78
CA TRP A 255 6.30 19.39 0.67
C TRP A 255 7.30 18.39 1.30
#